data_AF-A0A6M3IYG7-F1
#
_entry.id   AF-A0A6M3IYG7-F1
#
_cell.length_a   1.000
_cell.length_b   1.000
_cell.length_c   1.000
_cell.angle_alpha   90.00
_cell.angle_beta   90.00
_cell.angle_gamma   90.00
#
_symmetry.space_group_name_H-M   'P 1'
#
loop_
_entity.id
_entity.type
_entity.pdbx_description
1 polymer ?
#
loop_
_entity_poly.entity_id
_entity_poly.type
_entity_poly.pdbx_seq_one_letter_code
_entity_poly.pdbx_strand_id
1 'polypeptide(L)'
;MPAFGVYPVADALLDGEEISSTYEGRHLTFLESELTHEPGLAFVTKGHPVVCGSLVGIPFKTCTAATDLVAIDTEGIWIVDVFAQDAAGVSAVAGGNRLYINTTTCVVSKINSAATQIPFGIALGIVGQGLTERIAVKLHQDPNTLGQIASLVSQELDHAAFTDQAGTAIGNIDFTTGQLPARALVLGTSVNITEAFLGDTTGIIQVGVAADLDRFSLPTDQSVYAISRVAMNPATDGQDGFNAAQTVKVTITGTADWGNVTAGKCFVTIYYIPLA
;
A
#
# COMPACT_ATOMS: atom_id res chain seq x y z
N MET A 1 -21.71 -24.82 11.00
CA MET A 1 -21.20 -23.91 9.95
C MET A 1 -21.23 -22.51 10.53
N PRO A 2 -20.27 -21.63 10.19
CA PRO A 2 -20.36 -20.22 10.57
C PRO A 2 -21.70 -19.63 10.08
N ALA A 3 -22.35 -18.86 10.94
CA ALA A 3 -23.64 -18.19 10.71
C ALA A 3 -23.42 -16.78 10.15
N PHE A 4 -22.42 -16.66 9.28
CA PHE A 4 -22.11 -15.42 8.58
C PHE A 4 -23.30 -14.98 7.73
N GLY A 5 -23.82 -13.78 7.97
CA GLY A 5 -24.94 -13.25 7.20
C GLY A 5 -26.28 -13.94 7.49
N VAL A 6 -26.49 -14.43 8.71
CA VAL A 6 -27.83 -14.86 9.13
C VAL A 6 -28.67 -13.64 9.48
N TYR A 7 -29.62 -13.35 8.60
CA TYR A 7 -30.60 -12.30 8.82
C TYR A 7 -31.93 -12.94 9.23
N PRO A 8 -32.65 -12.36 10.20
CA PRO A 8 -33.97 -12.84 10.57
C PRO A 8 -34.97 -12.50 9.45
N VAL A 9 -35.10 -13.39 8.47
CA VAL A 9 -36.23 -13.39 7.53
C VAL A 9 -37.33 -14.29 8.07
N ALA A 10 -38.57 -13.80 7.98
CA ALA A 10 -39.71 -14.42 8.66
C ALA A 10 -40.09 -15.79 8.08
N ASP A 11 -39.95 -16.05 6.77
CA ASP A 11 -40.64 -17.22 6.17
C ASP A 11 -39.92 -17.97 5.02
N ALA A 12 -38.89 -17.43 4.37
CA ALA A 12 -37.92 -18.12 3.49
C ALA A 12 -36.99 -17.06 2.89
N LEU A 13 -35.77 -17.43 2.47
CA LEU A 13 -34.96 -16.60 1.58
C LEU A 13 -35.38 -16.90 0.14
N LEU A 14 -36.08 -15.97 -0.52
CA LEU A 14 -36.35 -16.07 -1.96
C LEU A 14 -35.25 -15.34 -2.75
N ASP A 15 -34.90 -15.88 -3.91
CA ASP A 15 -33.95 -15.23 -4.82
C ASP A 15 -34.44 -13.80 -5.17
N GLY A 16 -33.57 -12.81 -4.99
CA GLY A 16 -33.87 -11.41 -5.28
C GLY A 16 -34.47 -10.60 -4.12
N GLU A 17 -34.68 -11.21 -2.95
CA GLU A 17 -35.06 -10.47 -1.76
C GLU A 17 -33.89 -9.67 -1.18
N GLU A 18 -34.19 -8.43 -0.79
CA GLU A 18 -33.24 -7.57 -0.12
C GLU A 18 -33.19 -7.89 1.37
N ILE A 19 -31.99 -8.21 1.87
CA ILE A 19 -31.80 -8.77 3.22
C ILE A 19 -31.24 -7.71 4.21
N SER A 20 -30.84 -6.52 3.73
CA SER A 20 -30.26 -5.46 4.58
C SER A 20 -31.19 -4.24 4.67
N SER A 21 -31.46 -3.77 5.89
CA SER A 21 -32.59 -2.91 6.24
C SER A 21 -32.53 -1.43 5.85
N THR A 22 -31.58 -1.01 4.99
CA THR A 22 -31.44 0.42 4.62
C THR A 22 -31.06 0.70 3.15
N TYR A 23 -31.18 -0.25 2.21
CA TYR A 23 -30.82 -0.05 0.79
C TYR A 23 -29.34 0.27 0.51
N GLU A 24 -28.46 0.23 1.52
CA GLU A 24 -27.05 0.58 1.34
C GLU A 24 -26.09 -0.59 1.61
N GLY A 25 -26.57 -1.75 2.07
CA GLY A 25 -25.72 -2.92 2.32
C GLY A 25 -24.66 -2.75 3.43
N ARG A 26 -24.75 -1.68 4.24
CA ARG A 26 -23.76 -1.29 5.27
C ARG A 26 -23.77 -2.14 6.53
N HIS A 27 -24.86 -2.87 6.78
CA HIS A 27 -25.01 -3.62 8.02
C HIS A 27 -24.92 -5.12 7.73
N LEU A 28 -24.03 -5.79 8.46
CA LEU A 28 -23.84 -7.23 8.39
C LEU A 28 -24.12 -7.86 9.75
N THR A 29 -24.82 -8.99 9.77
CA THR A 29 -25.19 -9.68 11.02
C THR A 29 -24.33 -10.93 11.22
N PHE A 30 -23.78 -11.06 12.41
CA PHE A 30 -22.89 -12.15 12.84
C PHE A 30 -23.35 -12.74 14.16
N LEU A 31 -22.95 -13.97 14.46
CA LEU A 31 -22.99 -14.44 15.85
C LEU A 31 -21.91 -13.70 16.64
N GLU A 32 -22.21 -13.44 17.92
CA GLU A 32 -21.22 -12.93 18.86
C GLU A 32 -19.92 -13.74 18.82
N SER A 33 -20.01 -15.07 18.78
CA SER A 33 -18.85 -15.96 18.79
C SER A 33 -17.93 -15.85 17.56
N GLU A 34 -18.38 -15.15 16.51
CA GLU A 34 -17.63 -14.93 15.27
C GLU A 34 -16.86 -13.60 15.28
N LEU A 35 -17.10 -12.76 16.29
CA LEU A 35 -16.50 -11.43 16.41
C LEU A 35 -15.33 -11.45 17.38
N THR A 36 -14.20 -10.90 16.95
CA THR A 36 -13.14 -10.47 17.86
C THR A 36 -13.49 -9.08 18.40
N HIS A 37 -13.30 -8.88 19.70
CA HIS A 37 -13.52 -7.61 20.39
C HIS A 37 -12.42 -7.34 21.43
N GLU A 38 -12.50 -6.18 22.10
CA GLU A 38 -11.53 -5.76 23.11
C GLU A 38 -11.30 -6.84 24.20
N PRO A 39 -10.03 -7.17 24.51
CA PRO A 39 -9.71 -8.10 25.57
C PRO A 39 -10.27 -7.66 26.93
N GLY A 40 -10.82 -8.61 27.68
CA GLY A 40 -11.39 -8.36 29.01
C GLY A 40 -12.89 -8.11 29.03
N LEU A 41 -13.51 -7.88 27.87
CA LEU A 41 -14.96 -7.96 27.74
C LEU A 41 -15.38 -9.44 27.64
N ALA A 42 -16.51 -9.80 28.25
CA ALA A 42 -17.06 -11.15 28.13
C ALA A 42 -17.77 -11.38 26.79
N PHE A 43 -18.35 -10.32 26.22
CA PHE A 43 -19.07 -10.31 24.95
C PHE A 43 -18.93 -8.94 24.28
N VAL A 44 -19.28 -8.85 23.00
CA VAL A 44 -19.31 -7.57 22.27
C VAL A 44 -20.19 -6.52 22.97
N THR A 45 -19.70 -5.28 23.01
CA THR A 45 -20.39 -4.13 23.61
C THR A 45 -20.75 -3.10 22.55
N LYS A 46 -21.96 -2.55 22.62
CA LYS A 46 -22.44 -1.52 21.69
C LYS A 46 -21.43 -0.38 21.55
N GLY A 47 -21.10 -0.01 20.31
CA GLY A 47 -20.21 1.12 20.04
C GLY A 47 -18.71 0.81 20.16
N HIS A 48 -18.32 -0.39 20.60
CA HIS A 48 -16.91 -0.79 20.65
C HIS A 48 -16.50 -1.41 19.30
N PRO A 49 -15.32 -1.08 18.76
CA PRO A 49 -14.83 -1.69 17.53
C PRO A 49 -14.73 -3.21 17.62
N VAL A 50 -15.10 -3.89 16.52
CA VAL A 50 -15.02 -5.34 16.38
C VAL A 50 -14.41 -5.73 15.04
N VAL A 51 -13.87 -6.95 14.99
CA VAL A 51 -13.29 -7.56 13.78
C VAL A 51 -13.98 -8.91 13.51
N CYS A 52 -14.29 -9.19 12.24
CA CYS A 52 -14.80 -10.48 11.77
C CYS A 52 -14.01 -10.93 10.55
N GLY A 53 -12.95 -11.72 10.75
CA GLY A 53 -12.01 -12.05 9.67
C GLY A 53 -11.30 -10.79 9.17
N SER A 54 -11.56 -10.40 7.91
CA SER A 54 -11.05 -9.15 7.31
C SER A 54 -12.03 -7.98 7.38
N LEU A 55 -13.23 -8.19 7.94
CA LEU A 55 -14.26 -7.16 8.09
C LEU A 55 -14.07 -6.43 9.41
N VAL A 56 -14.47 -5.16 9.43
CA VAL A 56 -14.48 -4.30 10.62
C VAL A 56 -15.82 -3.65 10.78
N GLY A 57 -16.20 -3.33 12.00
CA GLY A 57 -17.41 -2.55 12.21
C GLY A 57 -17.65 -2.11 13.64
N ILE A 58 -18.82 -1.52 13.84
CA ILE A 58 -19.34 -1.09 15.13
C ILE A 58 -20.68 -1.80 15.41
N PRO A 59 -20.80 -2.59 16.49
CA PRO A 59 -22.03 -3.31 16.83
C PRO A 59 -23.12 -2.35 17.32
N PHE A 60 -24.36 -2.58 16.87
CA PHE A 60 -25.53 -1.76 17.26
C PHE A 60 -26.09 -2.07 18.65
N LYS A 61 -25.70 -3.21 19.25
CA LYS A 61 -26.13 -3.65 20.57
C LYS A 61 -25.01 -4.38 21.33
N THR A 62 -25.18 -4.47 22.64
CA THR A 62 -24.36 -5.32 23.52
C THR A 62 -24.97 -6.73 23.54
N CYS A 63 -24.12 -7.75 23.42
CA CYS A 63 -24.54 -9.14 23.54
C CYS A 63 -24.44 -9.64 24.99
N THR A 64 -25.15 -10.71 25.28
CA THR A 64 -25.20 -11.38 26.59
C THR A 64 -24.93 -12.88 26.51
N ALA A 65 -24.88 -13.43 25.29
CA ALA A 65 -24.51 -14.81 25.02
C ALA A 65 -23.77 -14.92 23.68
N ALA A 66 -22.93 -15.97 23.56
CA ALA A 66 -22.16 -16.23 22.36
C ALA A 66 -23.01 -16.58 21.12
N THR A 67 -24.27 -16.95 21.35
CA THR A 67 -25.27 -17.27 20.32
C THR A 67 -26.07 -16.05 19.87
N ASP A 68 -25.86 -14.88 20.47
CA ASP A 68 -26.62 -13.68 20.10
C ASP A 68 -26.21 -13.22 18.69
N LEU A 69 -27.20 -13.01 17.82
CA LEU A 69 -26.99 -12.33 16.54
C LEU A 69 -26.85 -10.83 16.75
N VAL A 70 -25.81 -10.23 16.20
CA VAL A 70 -25.53 -8.80 16.29
C VAL A 70 -25.21 -8.24 14.90
N ALA A 71 -25.93 -7.17 14.56
CA ALA A 71 -25.61 -6.37 13.38
C ALA A 71 -24.47 -5.40 13.72
N ILE A 72 -23.47 -5.35 12.86
CA ILE A 72 -22.40 -4.36 12.88
C ILE A 72 -22.56 -3.41 11.71
N ASP A 73 -22.27 -2.13 11.94
CA ASP A 73 -22.13 -1.15 10.88
C ASP A 73 -20.71 -1.18 10.34
N THR A 74 -20.55 -1.35 9.03
CA THR A 74 -19.24 -1.37 8.35
C THR A 74 -18.91 -0.01 7.70
N GLU A 75 -19.84 0.94 7.71
CA GLU A 75 -19.62 2.29 7.18
C GLU A 75 -20.46 3.36 7.89
N GLY A 76 -19.83 4.42 8.41
CA GLY A 76 -20.56 5.48 9.10
C GLY A 76 -19.65 6.46 9.82
N ILE A 77 -20.21 7.33 10.67
CA ILE A 77 -19.42 8.16 11.59
C ILE A 77 -19.77 7.73 13.01
N TRP A 78 -18.75 7.29 13.74
CA TRP A 78 -18.89 6.69 15.07
C TRP A 78 -17.95 7.33 16.08
N ILE A 79 -18.35 7.39 17.34
CA ILE A 79 -17.46 7.78 18.45
C ILE A 79 -16.72 6.55 18.95
N VAL A 80 -15.40 6.54 18.78
CA VAL A 80 -14.54 5.38 19.01
C VAL A 80 -13.37 5.76 19.90
N ASP A 81 -12.97 4.87 20.81
CA ASP A 81 -11.72 4.97 21.55
C ASP A 81 -10.52 4.75 20.61
N VAL A 82 -9.67 5.77 20.48
CA VAL A 82 -8.50 5.76 19.62
C VAL A 82 -7.24 5.98 20.45
N PHE A 83 -6.28 5.07 20.33
CA PHE A 83 -4.99 5.16 20.99
C PHE A 83 -3.95 5.84 20.09
N ALA A 84 -3.38 6.94 20.57
CA ALA A 84 -2.43 7.78 19.84
C ALA A 84 -1.01 7.21 19.79
N GLN A 85 -0.85 6.21 18.92
CA GLN A 85 0.42 5.58 18.57
C GLN A 85 0.47 5.23 17.07
N ASP A 86 1.68 5.15 16.52
CA ASP A 86 1.99 4.58 15.21
C ASP A 86 3.05 3.48 15.34
N ALA A 87 3.52 2.93 14.21
CA ALA A 87 4.48 1.84 14.21
C ALA A 87 5.87 2.22 14.80
N ALA A 88 6.18 3.51 14.91
CA ALA A 88 7.42 4.00 15.51
C ALA A 88 7.27 4.34 17.00
N GLY A 89 6.06 4.24 17.57
CA GLY A 89 5.78 4.45 18.99
C GLY A 89 4.66 5.48 19.23
N VAL A 90 4.73 6.18 20.37
CA VAL A 90 3.72 7.17 20.75
C VAL A 90 3.65 8.31 19.73
N SER A 91 2.45 8.63 19.23
CA SER A 91 2.29 9.57 18.13
C SER A 91 0.87 10.15 18.10
N ALA A 92 0.73 11.47 18.22
CA ALA A 92 -0.58 12.14 18.26
C ALA A 92 -1.45 11.83 17.03
N VAL A 93 -2.76 11.74 17.21
CA VAL A 93 -3.73 11.59 16.10
C VAL A 93 -4.25 12.96 15.72
N ALA A 94 -4.17 13.31 14.44
CA ALA A 94 -4.81 14.50 13.88
C ALA A 94 -6.02 14.12 13.01
N GLY A 95 -6.92 15.09 12.79
CA GLY A 95 -8.02 14.92 11.84
C GLY A 95 -7.48 14.58 10.44
N GLY A 96 -8.15 13.66 9.75
CA GLY A 96 -7.74 13.12 8.44
C GLY A 96 -6.72 11.98 8.51
N ASN A 97 -6.16 11.66 9.69
CA ASN A 97 -5.27 10.51 9.83
C ASN A 97 -6.02 9.20 9.56
N ARG A 98 -5.38 8.29 8.82
CA ARG A 98 -5.88 6.93 8.64
C ARG A 98 -5.68 6.13 9.92
N LEU A 99 -6.73 5.42 10.30
CA LEU A 99 -6.78 4.58 11.48
C LEU A 99 -6.92 3.12 11.07
N TYR A 100 -6.32 2.27 11.89
CA TYR A 100 -6.31 0.82 11.74
C TYR A 100 -6.73 0.20 13.07
N ILE A 101 -7.35 -0.97 12.98
CA ILE A 101 -7.74 -1.76 14.14
C ILE A 101 -6.86 -3.00 14.23
N ASN A 102 -6.38 -3.28 15.44
CA ASN A 102 -5.62 -4.49 15.69
C ASN A 102 -6.54 -5.71 15.64
N THR A 103 -6.19 -6.72 14.85
CA THR A 103 -7.05 -7.90 14.60
C THR A 103 -7.21 -8.81 15.82
N THR A 104 -6.38 -8.64 16.85
CA THR A 104 -6.44 -9.43 18.10
C THR A 104 -7.00 -8.62 19.25
N THR A 105 -6.58 -7.36 19.41
CA THR A 105 -6.94 -6.53 20.57
C THR A 105 -8.09 -5.56 20.29
N CYS A 106 -8.49 -5.40 19.03
CA CYS A 106 -9.49 -4.43 18.58
C CYS A 106 -9.19 -2.96 18.97
N VAL A 107 -7.95 -2.66 19.35
CA VAL A 107 -7.50 -1.29 19.62
C VAL A 107 -7.34 -0.55 18.30
N VAL A 108 -7.99 0.61 18.20
CA VAL A 108 -7.89 1.49 17.03
C VAL A 108 -6.75 2.48 17.23
N SER A 109 -5.82 2.57 16.27
CA SER A 109 -4.64 3.43 16.32
C SER A 109 -4.13 3.78 14.91
N LYS A 110 -2.95 4.42 14.80
CA LYS A 110 -2.29 4.65 13.50
C LYS A 110 -1.29 3.55 13.11
N ILE A 111 -1.16 2.47 13.90
CA ILE A 111 -0.26 1.36 13.55
C ILE A 111 -0.79 0.69 12.29
N ASN A 112 -0.02 0.69 11.20
CA ASN A 112 -0.43 0.22 9.88
C ASN A 112 0.23 -1.10 9.45
N SER A 113 0.76 -1.88 10.40
CA SER A 113 1.41 -3.16 10.11
C SER A 113 0.39 -4.20 9.62
N ALA A 114 0.46 -4.55 8.33
CA ALA A 114 -0.45 -5.52 7.70
C ALA A 114 -0.45 -6.92 8.36
N ALA A 115 0.56 -7.23 9.19
CA ALA A 115 0.61 -8.49 9.93
C ALA A 115 -0.41 -8.57 11.08
N THR A 116 -0.83 -7.44 11.64
CA THR A 116 -1.67 -7.38 12.85
C THR A 116 -2.79 -6.35 12.80
N GLN A 117 -2.88 -5.60 11.71
CA GLN A 117 -3.74 -4.43 11.59
C GLN A 117 -4.51 -4.49 10.28
N ILE A 118 -5.78 -4.11 10.33
CA ILE A 118 -6.62 -3.89 9.16
C ILE A 118 -7.16 -2.45 9.18
N PRO A 119 -7.41 -1.81 8.04
CA PRO A 119 -7.98 -0.47 8.01
C PRO A 119 -9.30 -0.43 8.74
N PHE A 120 -9.50 0.67 9.46
CA PHE A 120 -10.73 0.90 10.18
C PHE A 120 -11.45 2.14 9.66
N GLY A 121 -10.76 3.27 9.55
CA GLY A 121 -11.40 4.50 9.12
C GLY A 121 -10.48 5.71 9.10
N ILE A 122 -11.07 6.90 9.13
CA ILE A 122 -10.38 8.17 9.15
C ILE A 122 -10.77 8.95 10.41
N ALA A 123 -9.77 9.44 11.15
CA ALA A 123 -9.99 10.29 12.32
C ALA A 123 -10.67 11.61 11.91
N LEU A 124 -11.74 11.99 12.61
CA LEU A 124 -12.38 13.31 12.49
C LEU A 124 -12.11 14.20 13.72
N GLY A 125 -11.42 13.66 14.73
CA GLY A 125 -10.96 14.37 15.92
C GLY A 125 -9.45 14.26 16.11
N ILE A 126 -8.96 14.80 17.24
CA ILE A 126 -7.55 14.83 17.61
C ILE A 126 -7.39 14.06 18.92
N VAL A 127 -6.28 13.33 19.06
CA VAL A 127 -5.87 12.67 20.32
C VAL A 127 -4.42 13.03 20.61
N GLY A 128 -4.14 13.49 21.83
CA GLY A 128 -2.79 13.80 22.28
C GLY A 128 -1.88 12.58 22.27
N GLN A 129 -0.57 12.77 22.09
CA GLN A 129 0.41 11.68 21.99
C GLN A 129 0.36 10.74 23.21
N GLY A 130 0.28 9.43 22.96
CA GLY A 130 0.28 8.41 24.01
C GLY A 130 -1.00 8.36 24.85
N LEU A 131 -2.05 9.11 24.49
CA LEU A 131 -3.37 9.05 25.12
C LEU A 131 -4.31 8.13 24.36
N THR A 132 -5.32 7.63 25.06
CA THR A 132 -6.52 7.04 24.46
C THR A 132 -7.68 7.97 24.72
N GLU A 133 -8.35 8.43 23.67
CA GLU A 133 -9.52 9.30 23.79
C GLU A 133 -10.62 8.89 22.82
N ARG A 134 -11.86 9.26 23.16
CA ARG A 134 -13.04 9.04 22.32
C ARG A 134 -13.18 10.16 21.32
N ILE A 135 -13.00 9.84 20.04
CA ILE A 135 -13.15 10.80 18.94
C ILE A 135 -14.13 10.29 17.89
N ALA A 136 -14.67 11.21 17.09
CA ALA A 136 -15.40 10.84 15.89
C ALA A 136 -14.45 10.22 14.85
N VAL A 137 -14.87 9.12 14.24
CA VAL A 137 -14.15 8.39 13.19
C VAL A 137 -15.14 8.13 12.05
N LYS A 138 -14.76 8.51 10.82
CA LYS A 138 -15.45 8.02 9.61
C LYS A 138 -14.99 6.59 9.39
N LEU A 139 -15.81 5.64 9.81
CA LEU A 139 -15.67 4.23 9.48
C LEU A 139 -15.97 4.05 8.00
N HIS A 140 -15.07 3.33 7.33
CA HIS A 140 -15.29 2.89 5.96
C HIS A 140 -14.50 1.59 5.81
N GLN A 141 -15.23 0.48 5.73
CA GLN A 141 -14.65 -0.79 5.36
C GLN A 141 -14.28 -0.78 3.87
N ASP A 142 -13.22 -0.04 3.54
CA ASP A 142 -12.55 -0.16 2.26
C ASP A 142 -11.60 -1.36 2.38
N PRO A 143 -11.90 -2.52 1.78
CA PRO A 143 -10.95 -3.62 1.75
C PRO A 143 -9.71 -3.12 1.03
N ASN A 144 -8.68 -2.75 1.80
CA ASN A 144 -7.38 -2.31 1.32
C ASN A 144 -6.98 -3.12 0.08
N THR A 145 -7.15 -2.57 -1.13
CA THR A 145 -6.48 -2.96 -2.39
C THR A 145 -7.09 -2.39 -3.67
N LEU A 146 -8.31 -1.83 -3.70
CA LEU A 146 -8.91 -1.41 -4.99
C LEU A 146 -8.32 -0.14 -5.65
N GLY A 147 -7.20 0.41 -5.16
CA GLY A 147 -6.68 1.68 -5.69
C GLY A 147 -5.18 1.93 -5.65
N GLN A 148 -4.33 1.00 -5.18
CA GLN A 148 -2.88 1.12 -5.42
C GLN A 148 -2.52 0.30 -6.65
N ILE A 149 -2.95 0.80 -7.82
CA ILE A 149 -2.24 0.53 -9.06
C ILE A 149 -0.82 1.06 -8.86
N ALA A 150 0.15 0.18 -9.10
CA ALA A 150 1.58 0.32 -8.91
C ALA A 150 2.11 0.06 -7.49
N SER A 151 2.42 -1.21 -7.23
CA SER A 151 3.59 -1.49 -6.40
C SER A 151 4.82 -0.85 -7.06
N LEU A 152 5.79 -0.40 -6.26
CA LEU A 152 6.99 0.26 -6.76
C LEU A 152 8.25 -0.43 -6.26
N VAL A 153 9.25 -0.52 -7.13
CA VAL A 153 10.65 -0.68 -6.74
C VAL A 153 11.33 0.64 -7.03
N SER A 154 12.11 1.18 -6.10
CA SER A 154 12.81 2.45 -6.30
C SER A 154 14.14 2.52 -5.58
N GLN A 155 15.07 3.24 -6.18
CA GLN A 155 16.40 3.46 -5.60
C GLN A 155 16.96 4.83 -6.03
N GLU A 156 17.62 5.50 -5.10
CA GLU A 156 18.50 6.63 -5.39
C GLU A 156 19.86 6.11 -5.86
N LEU A 157 20.33 6.62 -6.99
CA LEU A 157 21.56 6.21 -7.64
C LEU A 157 22.49 7.42 -7.74
N ASP A 158 23.64 7.32 -7.08
CA ASP A 158 24.74 8.29 -7.18
C ASP A 158 25.70 7.85 -8.29
N HIS A 159 26.19 8.78 -9.11
CA HIS A 159 27.17 8.49 -10.17
C HIS A 159 28.37 7.69 -9.65
N ALA A 160 28.81 7.94 -8.40
CA ALA A 160 29.96 7.25 -7.81
C ALA A 160 29.73 5.75 -7.59
N ALA A 161 28.47 5.29 -7.61
CA ALA A 161 28.11 3.89 -7.50
C ALA A 161 27.98 3.18 -8.87
N PHE A 162 28.03 3.92 -9.98
CA PHE A 162 28.05 3.33 -11.31
C PHE A 162 29.42 2.69 -11.58
N THR A 163 29.38 1.49 -12.15
CA THR A 163 30.57 0.79 -12.62
C THR A 163 31.00 1.36 -13.96
N ASP A 164 32.19 1.94 -14.01
CA ASP A 164 32.87 2.34 -15.23
C ASP A 164 33.26 1.09 -16.05
N GLN A 165 32.74 0.98 -17.26
CA GLN A 165 33.23 0.02 -18.23
C GLN A 165 34.44 0.63 -18.93
N ALA A 166 35.60 0.50 -18.30
CA ALA A 166 36.84 1.18 -18.70
C ALA A 166 37.08 1.24 -20.22
N GLY A 167 37.36 2.43 -20.74
CA GLY A 167 37.55 2.66 -22.17
C GLY A 167 36.26 2.78 -22.97
N THR A 168 35.10 2.85 -22.30
CA THR A 168 33.79 2.99 -22.94
C THR A 168 33.01 4.14 -22.33
N ALA A 169 32.02 4.62 -23.07
CA ALA A 169 31.11 5.67 -22.62
C ALA A 169 29.93 5.15 -21.79
N ILE A 170 30.11 4.03 -21.09
CA ILE A 170 29.02 3.30 -20.42
C ILE A 170 29.28 3.25 -18.91
N GLY A 171 28.38 3.86 -18.15
CA GLY A 171 28.22 3.62 -16.72
C GLY A 171 27.02 2.73 -16.48
N ASN A 172 27.13 1.72 -15.62
CA ASN A 172 25.98 0.92 -15.23
C ASN A 172 25.92 0.63 -13.72
N ILE A 173 24.70 0.43 -13.22
CA ILE A 173 24.43 0.07 -11.83
C ILE A 173 23.22 -0.85 -11.75
N ASP A 174 23.33 -1.90 -10.94
CA ASP A 174 22.20 -2.76 -10.59
C ASP A 174 21.54 -2.24 -9.31
N PHE A 175 20.22 -2.36 -9.22
CA PHE A 175 19.51 -2.07 -7.97
C PHE A 175 20.01 -3.02 -6.87
N THR A 176 20.36 -2.44 -5.73
CA THR A 176 20.81 -3.17 -4.53
C THR A 176 19.68 -3.30 -3.52
N THR A 177 18.63 -2.47 -3.64
CA THR A 177 17.44 -2.51 -2.77
C THR A 177 16.20 -2.89 -3.56
N GLY A 178 15.75 -4.14 -3.36
CA GLY A 178 14.55 -4.67 -3.99
C GLY A 178 14.79 -5.26 -5.39
N GLN A 179 13.86 -6.10 -5.82
CA GLN A 179 13.80 -6.69 -7.15
C GLN A 179 12.37 -6.59 -7.65
N LEU A 180 12.19 -6.55 -8.97
CA LEU A 180 10.86 -6.80 -9.54
C LEU A 180 10.51 -8.26 -9.22
N PRO A 181 9.38 -8.53 -8.54
CA PRO A 181 9.01 -9.89 -8.22
C PRO A 181 8.69 -10.67 -9.50
N ALA A 182 8.79 -12.00 -9.43
CA ALA A 182 8.28 -12.84 -10.49
C ALA A 182 6.80 -12.51 -10.75
N ARG A 183 6.44 -12.46 -12.03
CA ARG A 183 5.12 -12.14 -12.55
C ARG A 183 4.68 -10.69 -12.33
N ALA A 184 5.62 -9.76 -12.19
CA ALA A 184 5.34 -8.32 -12.17
C ALA A 184 5.00 -7.80 -13.58
N LEU A 185 3.76 -7.34 -13.77
CA LEU A 185 3.36 -6.61 -14.98
C LEU A 185 3.84 -5.16 -14.86
N VAL A 186 4.98 -4.84 -15.48
CA VAL A 186 5.52 -3.47 -15.49
C VAL A 186 4.59 -2.52 -16.26
N LEU A 187 4.26 -1.39 -15.64
CA LEU A 187 3.41 -0.33 -16.19
C LEU A 187 4.25 0.82 -16.77
N GLY A 188 5.42 1.06 -16.22
CA GLY A 188 6.35 2.11 -16.67
C GLY A 188 7.40 2.47 -15.64
N THR A 189 8.27 3.38 -16.04
CA THR A 189 9.43 3.81 -15.24
C THR A 189 9.43 5.33 -15.11
N SER A 190 9.83 5.85 -13.95
CA SER A 190 10.13 7.28 -13.76
C SER A 190 11.58 7.43 -13.36
N VAL A 191 12.26 8.37 -13.98
CA VAL A 191 13.61 8.81 -13.61
C VAL A 191 13.53 10.27 -13.18
N ASN A 192 13.93 10.56 -11.95
CA ASN A 192 14.00 11.91 -11.40
C ASN A 192 15.47 12.28 -11.16
N ILE A 193 16.06 13.04 -12.06
CA ILE A 193 17.44 13.52 -11.94
C ILE A 193 17.44 14.66 -10.91
N THR A 194 18.04 14.41 -9.76
CA THR A 194 18.13 15.35 -8.63
C THR A 194 19.40 16.17 -8.67
N GLU A 195 20.44 15.65 -9.35
CA GLU A 195 21.70 16.34 -9.64
C GLU A 195 22.10 15.96 -11.07
N ALA A 196 22.33 16.96 -11.92
CA ALA A 196 22.71 16.73 -13.32
C ALA A 196 24.05 15.98 -13.41
N PHE A 197 24.16 15.08 -14.38
CA PHE A 197 25.40 14.38 -14.63
C PHE A 197 26.38 15.31 -15.36
N LEU A 198 27.61 15.45 -14.88
CA LEU A 198 28.59 16.41 -15.43
C LEU A 198 29.76 15.67 -16.08
N GLY A 199 30.27 16.14 -17.22
CA GLY A 199 31.50 15.66 -17.85
C GLY A 199 31.32 15.13 -19.28
N ASP A 200 30.16 14.56 -19.56
CA ASP A 200 29.66 14.23 -20.90
C ASP A 200 28.47 15.19 -21.21
N THR A 201 28.11 15.40 -22.48
CA THR A 201 26.93 16.20 -22.89
C THR A 201 25.94 15.45 -23.79
N THR A 202 26.14 14.15 -24.04
CA THR A 202 25.31 13.28 -24.90
C THR A 202 24.77 11.99 -24.23
N GLY A 203 24.76 11.97 -22.90
CA GLY A 203 24.47 10.91 -21.97
C GLY A 203 22.97 10.71 -21.87
N ILE A 204 22.60 9.47 -22.07
CA ILE A 204 21.24 8.99 -22.17
C ILE A 204 21.06 7.89 -21.13
N ILE A 205 19.98 7.97 -20.34
CA ILE A 205 19.65 6.92 -19.38
C ILE A 205 18.69 5.88 -19.98
N GLN A 206 18.96 4.61 -19.68
CA GLN A 206 18.13 3.45 -19.99
C GLN A 206 17.93 2.63 -18.71
N VAL A 207 16.76 2.01 -18.59
CA VAL A 207 16.36 1.19 -17.46
C VAL A 207 15.87 -0.15 -17.98
N GLY A 208 16.48 -1.24 -17.50
CA GLY A 208 16.19 -2.58 -17.98
C GLY A 208 16.76 -3.64 -17.04
N VAL A 209 17.39 -4.65 -17.63
CA VAL A 209 18.06 -5.76 -16.95
C VAL A 209 19.42 -6.03 -17.60
N ALA A 210 20.23 -6.93 -17.03
CA ALA A 210 21.57 -7.21 -17.54
C ALA A 210 21.62 -7.69 -19.01
N ALA A 211 20.59 -8.41 -19.48
CA ALA A 211 20.52 -8.93 -20.84
C ALA A 211 19.88 -7.97 -21.86
N ASP A 212 19.30 -6.87 -21.40
CA ASP A 212 18.38 -6.02 -22.15
C ASP A 212 18.24 -4.67 -21.45
N LEU A 213 18.99 -3.67 -21.92
CA LEU A 213 19.31 -2.46 -21.17
C LEU A 213 18.17 -1.46 -21.11
N ASP A 214 17.20 -1.55 -22.01
CA ASP A 214 16.08 -0.62 -22.17
C ASP A 214 14.69 -1.27 -22.03
N ARG A 215 14.63 -2.52 -21.56
CA ARG A 215 13.40 -3.26 -21.26
C ARG A 215 12.29 -2.44 -20.61
N PHE A 216 12.63 -1.53 -19.70
CA PHE A 216 11.67 -0.71 -18.94
C PHE A 216 11.69 0.77 -19.35
N SER A 217 12.37 1.14 -20.43
CA SER A 217 12.54 2.52 -20.89
C SER A 217 12.52 2.65 -22.43
N LEU A 218 11.34 2.82 -23.03
CA LEU A 218 11.20 2.90 -24.49
C LEU A 218 11.76 4.22 -25.10
N PRO A 219 11.65 5.40 -24.48
CA PRO A 219 12.41 6.54 -24.96
C PRO A 219 13.88 6.36 -24.57
N THR A 220 14.73 6.07 -25.55
CA THR A 220 16.18 5.89 -25.36
C THR A 220 16.97 7.16 -25.65
N ASP A 221 16.35 8.33 -25.47
CA ASP A 221 16.94 9.66 -25.72
C ASP A 221 16.85 10.57 -24.48
N GLN A 222 16.67 9.96 -23.31
CA GLN A 222 16.41 10.69 -22.07
C GLN A 222 17.69 11.23 -21.46
N SER A 223 17.86 12.54 -21.62
CA SER A 223 19.05 13.27 -21.19
C SER A 223 19.20 13.31 -19.66
N VAL A 224 20.43 13.17 -19.18
CA VAL A 224 20.79 13.26 -17.76
C VAL A 224 21.41 14.60 -17.34
N TYR A 225 21.42 15.61 -18.22
CA TYR A 225 22.17 16.87 -18.04
C TYR A 225 21.43 18.00 -17.38
N ALA A 226 20.16 17.78 -17.09
CA ALA A 226 19.35 18.74 -16.38
C ALA A 226 18.60 18.03 -15.27
N ILE A 227 18.50 18.71 -14.13
CA ILE A 227 17.55 18.37 -13.09
C ILE A 227 16.17 18.35 -13.74
N SER A 228 15.58 17.17 -13.79
CA SER A 228 14.33 16.93 -14.51
C SER A 228 13.71 15.63 -14.06
N ARG A 229 12.43 15.45 -14.41
CA ARG A 229 11.73 14.20 -14.22
C ARG A 229 11.17 13.73 -15.54
N VAL A 230 11.48 12.48 -15.87
CA VAL A 230 11.01 11.80 -17.07
C VAL A 230 10.20 10.58 -16.66
N ALA A 231 9.05 10.40 -17.30
CA ALA A 231 8.31 9.15 -17.27
C ALA A 231 8.52 8.43 -18.61
N MET A 232 8.77 7.13 -18.56
CA MET A 232 9.08 6.26 -19.68
C MET A 232 8.06 5.13 -19.72
N ASN A 233 7.56 4.84 -20.91
CA ASN A 233 6.79 3.62 -21.15
C ASN A 233 7.75 2.42 -21.14
N PRO A 234 7.31 1.24 -20.70
CA PRO A 234 8.10 0.03 -20.87
C PRO A 234 8.29 -0.24 -22.37
N ALA A 235 9.40 -0.87 -22.73
CA ALA A 235 9.61 -1.29 -24.11
C ALA A 235 8.63 -2.41 -24.50
N THR A 236 8.54 -2.72 -25.80
CA THR A 236 7.60 -3.75 -26.31
C THR A 236 7.84 -5.12 -25.67
N ASP A 237 9.08 -5.38 -25.27
CA ASP A 237 9.58 -6.56 -24.56
C ASP A 237 9.62 -6.36 -23.03
N GLY A 238 8.94 -5.35 -22.48
CA GLY A 238 8.93 -5.04 -21.05
C GLY A 238 8.40 -6.17 -20.14
N GLN A 239 7.85 -7.25 -20.73
CA GLN A 239 7.38 -8.46 -20.04
C GLN A 239 8.26 -9.68 -20.30
N ASP A 240 9.37 -9.55 -21.04
CA ASP A 240 10.25 -10.68 -21.30
C ASP A 240 10.93 -11.14 -20.01
N GLY A 241 10.94 -12.46 -19.82
CA GLY A 241 11.46 -13.07 -18.58
C GLY A 241 10.61 -12.80 -17.34
N PHE A 242 9.35 -12.37 -17.48
CA PHE A 242 8.46 -12.09 -16.34
C PHE A 242 8.27 -13.27 -15.38
N ASN A 243 8.57 -14.52 -15.78
CA ASN A 243 8.41 -15.71 -14.93
C ASN A 243 9.41 -15.80 -13.75
N ALA A 244 10.42 -14.94 -13.69
CA ALA A 244 11.41 -14.90 -12.61
C ALA A 244 11.51 -13.50 -12.02
N ALA A 245 12.00 -13.40 -10.78
CA ALA A 245 12.35 -12.10 -10.20
C ALA A 245 13.50 -11.48 -10.99
N GLN A 246 13.43 -10.17 -11.23
CA GLN A 246 14.40 -9.45 -12.05
C GLN A 246 15.10 -8.35 -11.25
N THR A 247 16.43 -8.33 -11.32
CA THR A 247 17.23 -7.21 -10.85
C THR A 247 17.17 -6.10 -11.88
N VAL A 248 16.69 -4.93 -11.45
CA VAL A 248 16.65 -3.73 -12.28
C VAL A 248 18.07 -3.23 -12.50
N LYS A 249 18.40 -2.90 -13.74
CA LYS A 249 19.67 -2.30 -14.14
C LYS A 249 19.42 -0.93 -14.74
N VAL A 250 20.25 0.03 -14.38
CA VAL A 250 20.27 1.37 -14.97
C VAL A 250 21.59 1.54 -15.70
N THR A 251 21.50 2.00 -16.95
CA THR A 251 22.64 2.24 -17.81
C THR A 251 22.60 3.67 -18.30
N ILE A 252 23.73 4.37 -18.23
CA ILE A 252 23.89 5.68 -18.86
C ILE A 252 24.96 5.55 -19.94
N THR A 253 24.59 5.86 -21.17
CA THR A 253 25.47 5.79 -22.34
C THR A 253 25.71 7.19 -22.89
N GLY A 254 26.97 7.60 -22.97
CA GLY A 254 27.41 8.86 -23.54
C GLY A 254 28.27 8.69 -24.79
N THR A 255 29.09 9.70 -25.10
CA THR A 255 30.11 9.64 -26.17
C THR A 255 31.54 9.76 -25.64
N ALA A 256 31.71 10.26 -24.41
CA ALA A 256 32.98 10.31 -23.70
C ALA A 256 33.08 9.12 -22.74
N ASP A 257 34.31 8.68 -22.45
CA ASP A 257 34.58 7.64 -21.46
C ASP A 257 33.90 7.97 -20.11
N TRP A 258 33.28 6.98 -19.47
CA TRP A 258 32.50 7.19 -18.24
C TRP A 258 33.35 7.76 -17.10
N GLY A 259 34.65 7.49 -17.07
CA GLY A 259 35.59 8.09 -16.12
C GLY A 259 35.68 9.62 -16.19
N ASN A 260 35.15 10.25 -17.25
CA ASN A 260 35.02 11.70 -17.35
C ASN A 260 33.78 12.25 -16.63
N VAL A 261 32.83 11.40 -16.26
CA VAL A 261 31.62 11.81 -15.53
C VAL A 261 31.98 12.00 -14.05
N THR A 262 31.78 13.20 -13.52
CA THR A 262 32.32 13.62 -12.20
C THR A 262 31.26 13.94 -11.15
N ALA A 263 29.99 13.94 -11.55
CA ALA A 263 28.85 14.18 -10.67
C ALA A 263 27.59 13.60 -11.32
N GLY A 264 26.51 13.48 -10.54
CA GLY A 264 25.19 13.08 -11.01
C GLY A 264 24.43 12.23 -10.00
N LYS A 265 23.12 12.48 -9.87
CA LYS A 265 22.23 11.70 -9.01
C LYS A 265 20.85 11.61 -9.63
N CYS A 266 20.24 10.43 -9.52
CA CYS A 266 18.86 10.24 -9.93
C CYS A 266 18.11 9.28 -9.00
N PHE A 267 16.79 9.43 -8.97
CA PHE A 267 15.88 8.49 -8.33
C PHE A 267 15.11 7.75 -9.41
N VAL A 268 15.27 6.43 -9.47
CA VAL A 268 14.62 5.59 -10.49
C VAL A 268 13.53 4.77 -9.82
N THR A 269 12.33 4.81 -10.39
CA THR A 269 11.14 4.11 -9.91
C THR A 269 10.54 3.27 -11.02
N ILE A 270 10.32 1.98 -10.78
CA ILE A 270 9.52 1.12 -11.66
C ILE A 270 8.16 0.87 -11.02
N TYR A 271 7.10 1.15 -11.78
CA TYR A 271 5.71 0.92 -11.41
C TYR A 271 5.24 -0.41 -11.99
N TYR A 272 4.66 -1.29 -11.17
CA TYR A 272 4.21 -2.62 -11.62
C TYR A 272 2.97 -3.12 -10.88
N ILE A 273 2.27 -4.07 -11.50
CA ILE A 273 1.19 -4.86 -10.87
C ILE A 273 1.74 -6.26 -10.57
N PRO A 274 1.81 -6.72 -9.31
CA PRO A 274 2.14 -8.10 -9.02
C PRO A 274 1.00 -9.02 -9.45
N LEU A 275 1.28 -10.02 -10.29
CA LEU A 275 0.31 -11.04 -10.64
C LEU A 275 0.54 -12.28 -9.77
N ALA A 276 -0.48 -12.68 -9.01
CA ALA A 276 -0.47 -13.91 -8.22
C ALA A 276 -0.28 -15.16 -9.09
#